data_AF-A0A7I7VV41-F1
#
_entry.id   AF-A0A7I7VV41-F1
#
_cell.length_a   1.000
_cell.length_b   1.000
_cell.length_c   1.000
_cell.angle_alpha   90.00
_cell.angle_beta   90.00
_cell.angle_gamma   90.00
#
_symmetry.space_group_name_H-M   'P 1'
#
loop_
_entity.id
_entity.type
_entity.pdbx_description
1 polymer ?
#
loop_
_entity_poly.entity_id
_entity_poly.type
_entity_poly.pdbx_seq_one_letter_code
_entity_poly.pdbx_strand_id
1 'polypeptide(L)' 'MIDAVAAGESFVVTRNGEPVAELCPIRAGRRIFVTRDEVASLAGAAVRIDHRQFRADLDKLIDQGL' A
#
# COMPACT_ATOMS: atom_id res chain seq x y z
N MET A 1 21.80 3.94 6.90
CA MET A 1 20.72 4.78 6.34
C MET A 1 20.23 4.21 5.02
N ILE A 2 21.09 4.03 4.01
CA ILE A 2 20.70 3.42 2.73
C ILE A 2 20.10 2.01 2.94
N ASP A 3 20.71 1.17 3.77
CA ASP A 3 20.17 -0.18 4.04
C ASP A 3 18.80 -0.16 4.72
N ALA A 4 18.55 0.80 5.61
CA ALA A 4 17.25 0.97 6.27
C ALA A 4 16.17 1.42 5.29
N VAL A 5 16.51 2.35 4.38
CA VAL A 5 15.64 2.75 3.27
C VAL A 5 15.35 1.57 2.36
N ALA A 6 16.37 0.78 2.01
CA ALA A 6 16.20 -0.44 1.22
C ALA A 6 15.31 -1.48 1.93
N ALA A 7 15.34 -1.52 3.26
CA ALA A 7 14.48 -2.37 4.09
C ALA A 7 13.04 -1.84 4.26
N GLY A 8 12.74 -0.63 3.76
CA GLY A 8 11.37 -0.11 3.70
C GLY A 8 11.13 1.18 4.49
N GLU A 9 12.12 1.71 5.20
CA GLU A 9 11.97 2.92 6.01
C GLU A 9 12.02 4.20 5.17
N SER A 10 11.24 5.22 5.57
CA SER A 10 11.21 6.54 4.95
C SER A 10 11.81 7.60 5.87
N PHE A 11 12.57 8.54 5.30
CA PHE A 11 13.22 9.61 6.05
C PHE A 11 12.99 10.97 5.40
N VAL A 12 12.78 12.00 6.23
CA VAL A 12 12.74 13.40 5.77
C VAL A 12 14.18 13.94 5.73
N VAL A 13 14.57 14.49 4.59
CA VAL A 13 15.84 15.18 4.43
C VAL A 13 15.62 16.67 4.68
N THR A 14 16.35 17.21 5.65
CA THR A 14 16.25 18.63 6.03
C THR A 14 17.54 19.38 5.71
N ARG A 15 17.43 20.64 5.29
CA ARG A 15 18.53 21.60 5.19
C ARG A 15 18.27 22.74 6.18
N ASN A 16 19.15 22.92 7.17
CA ASN A 16 18.98 23.92 8.24
C ASN A 16 17.65 23.79 9.01
N GLY A 17 17.18 22.56 9.23
CA GLY A 17 15.90 22.29 9.90
C GLY A 17 14.66 22.44 9.00
N GLU A 18 14.83 22.92 7.76
CA GLU A 18 13.75 23.01 6.78
C GLU A 18 13.69 21.71 5.94
N PRO A 19 12.54 21.03 5.85
CA PRO A 19 12.37 19.87 4.98
C PRO A 19 12.57 20.23 3.50
N VAL A 20 13.41 19.49 2.80
CA VAL A 20 13.71 19.74 1.37
C VAL A 20 13.44 18.53 0.48
N ALA A 21 13.43 17.31 1.04
CA ALA A 21 13.13 16.10 0.30
C ALA A 21 12.69 14.96 1.23
N GLU A 22 12.20 13.87 0.64
CA GLU A 22 11.96 12.60 1.31
C GLU A 22 12.77 11.52 0.63
N LEU A 23 13.43 10.66 1.42
CA LEU A 23 14.11 9.48 0.95
C LEU A 23 13.26 8.26 1.27
N CYS A 24 12.72 7.64 0.23
CA CYS A 24 11.82 6.50 0.32
C CYS A 24 12.36 5.29 -0.47
N PRO A 25 12.03 4.06 -0.05
CA PRO A 25 12.24 2.87 -0.88
C PRO A 25 11.53 2.99 -2.21
N ILE A 26 12.23 2.66 -3.30
CA ILE A 26 11.61 2.48 -4.60
C ILE A 26 10.84 1.16 -4.56
N ARG A 27 9.50 1.23 -4.58
CA ARG A 27 8.64 0.05 -4.63
C ARG A 27 8.58 -0.46 -6.07
N ALA A 28 9.09 -1.67 -6.34
CA ALA A 28 9.08 -2.27 -7.66
C ALA A 28 7.64 -2.61 -8.11
N GLY A 29 7.03 -1.73 -8.92
CA GLY A 29 5.79 -2.00 -9.66
C GLY A 29 4.60 -2.48 -8.82
N ARG A 30 3.52 -2.90 -9.49
CA ARG A 30 2.39 -3.57 -8.84
C ARG A 30 2.92 -4.81 -8.14
N ARG A 31 2.92 -4.83 -6.80
CA ARG A 31 3.37 -5.99 -6.03
C ARG A 31 2.54 -7.20 -6.45
N ILE A 32 3.17 -8.13 -7.17
CA ILE A 32 2.55 -9.38 -7.60
C ILE A 32 2.47 -10.35 -6.41
N PHE A 33 3.43 -10.23 -5.49
CA PHE A 33 3.50 -10.96 -4.24
C PHE A 33 3.56 -9.98 -3.08
N VAL A 34 2.65 -10.14 -2.13
CA VAL A 34 2.59 -9.40 -0.87
C VAL A 34 2.61 -10.39 0.27
N THR A 35 3.28 -10.03 1.37
CA THR A 35 3.27 -10.88 2.57
C THR A 35 1.93 -10.75 3.30
N ARG A 36 1.62 -11.73 4.15
CA ARG A 36 0.42 -11.69 4.99
C ARG A 36 0.40 -10.47 5.90
N ASP A 37 1.55 -10.10 6.47
CA ASP A 37 1.68 -8.94 7.36
C ASP A 37 1.48 -7.62 6.61
N GLU A 38 1.93 -7.51 5.36
CA GLU A 38 1.65 -6.34 4.54
C GLU A 38 0.15 -6.18 4.26
N VAL A 39 -0.55 -7.27 3.93
CA VAL A 39 -2.02 -7.25 3.77
C VAL A 39 -2.71 -6.85 5.07
N ALA A 40 -2.26 -7.37 6.22
CA ALA A 40 -2.79 -7.02 7.53
C ALA A 40 -2.56 -5.55 7.89
N SER A 41 -1.41 -4.98 7.52
CA SER A 41 -1.10 -3.56 7.74
C SER A 41 -1.99 -2.62 6.92
N LEU A 42 -2.41 -3.05 5.73
CA LEU A 42 -3.34 -2.29 4.88
C LEU A 42 -4.78 -2.29 5.39
N ALA A 43 -5.18 -3.33 6.14
CA ALA A 43 -6.51 -3.43 6.73
C ALA A 43 -6.80 -2.35 7.80
N GLY A 44 -5.76 -1.63 8.26
CA GLY A 44 -5.90 -0.48 9.15
C GLY A 44 -6.43 0.80 8.47
N ALA A 45 -6.42 0.86 7.13
CA ALA A 45 -7.10 1.93 6.40
C ALA A 45 -8.62 1.74 6.60
N ALA A 46 -9.26 2.66 7.34
CA ALA A 46 -10.64 2.57 7.79
C ALA A 46 -11.68 2.71 6.66
N VAL A 47 -11.57 1.89 5.61
CA VAL A 47 -12.58 1.78 4.56
C VAL A 47 -13.57 0.72 5.02
N ARG A 48 -14.75 1.17 5.45
CA ARG A 48 -15.87 0.26 5.76
C ARG A 48 -16.52 -0.17 4.45
N ILE A 49 -16.19 -1.37 3.98
CA ILE A 49 -16.82 -1.98 2.82
C ILE A 49 -17.97 -2.86 3.30
N ASP A 50 -19.18 -2.63 2.80
CA ASP A 50 -20.25 -3.61 2.90
C ASP A 50 -19.95 -4.75 1.90
N HIS A 51 -19.46 -5.86 2.42
CA HIS A 51 -19.07 -7.03 1.64
C HIS A 51 -20.22 -7.62 0.82
N ARG A 52 -21.48 -7.50 1.27
CA ARG A 52 -22.63 -8.05 0.54
C ARG A 52 -23.00 -7.18 -0.64
N GLN A 53 -23.07 -5.87 -0.42
CA GLN A 53 -23.34 -4.91 -1.49
C GLN A 53 -22.24 -4.96 -2.55
N PHE A 54 -20.98 -4.95 -2.12
CA PHE A 54 -19.82 -5.05 -3.01
C PHE A 54 -19.89 -6.30 -3.89
N ARG A 55 -20.21 -7.46 -3.31
CA ARG A 55 -20.34 -8.71 -4.06
C ARG A 55 -21.46 -8.65 -5.09
N ALA A 56 -22.64 -8.15 -4.71
CA ALA A 56 -23.78 -8.03 -5.60
C ALA A 56 -23.51 -7.09 -6.79
N ASP A 57 -22.73 -6.01 -6.59
CA ASP A 57 -22.38 -5.09 -7.67
C ASP A 57 -21.35 -5.70 -8.63
N LEU A 58 -20.40 -6.49 -8.13
CA LEU A 58 -19.50 -7.25 -8.98
C LEU A 58 -20.23 -8.28 -9.83
N ASP A 59 -21.17 -9.03 -9.25
CA ASP A 59 -21.94 -10.06 -9.95
C ASP A 59 -22.83 -9.48 -11.07
N LYS A 60 -23.22 -8.19 -10.98
CA LYS A 60 -23.95 -7.49 -12.05
C LYS A 60 -23.07 -7.04 -13.21
N LEU A 61 -21.81 -6.70 -12.91
CA LEU A 61 -20.92 -6.02 -13.85
C LEU A 61 -19.90 -6.95 -14.50
N ILE A 62 -19.63 -8.10 -13.88
CA ILE A 62 -18.60 -9.04 -14.30
C ILE A 62 -19.23 -10.42 -14.41
N ASP A 63 -19.11 -11.04 -15.58
CA ASP A 63 -19.37 -12.47 -15.72
C ASP A 63 -18.23 -13.24 -15.05
N GLN A 64 -18.56 -13.95 -13.97
CA GLN A 64 -17.60 -14.69 -13.15
C GLN A 64 -17.55 -16.17 -13.51
N GLY A 65 -18.26 -16.60 -14.55
CA GLY A 65 -18.06 -17.91 -15.14
C GLY A 65 -16.68 -17.98 -15.79
N LEU A 66 -15.84 -18.91 -15.31
CA LEU A 66 -14.56 -19.27 -15.93
C LEU A 66 -14.74 -20.54 -16.76
#